data_AF-A0A972X287-F1
#
_entry.id   AF-A0A972X287-F1
#
_cell.length_a   1.000
_cell.length_b   1.000
_cell.length_c   1.000
_cell.angle_alpha   90.00
_cell.angle_beta   90.00
_cell.angle_gamma   90.00
#
_symmetry.space_group_name_H-M   'P 1'
#
loop_
_entity.id
_entity.type
_entity.pdbx_description
1 polymer ?
#
loop_
_entity_poly.entity_id
_entity_poly.type
_entity_poly.pdbx_seq_one_letter_code
_entity_poly.pdbx_strand_id
1 'polypeptide(L)'
;MISFDELRLYHRFKINNDRLCFISQSGTNVGIVTELSYGGFSLAPIPTQPQLLRQLANASENGAIQTIEFHFLNRSVRCQIEKRYSENEKLGYQFTHEHTQVLSFLKDIIPWIRAGAAIIYLEKLESEGFENELPDYLSFEGPIPVEVDWNGLDSQGLANFNLSFRQDKVTFQLSRKNNQLLTLHNVWPGGTSGDLRPTQGIDSMILRNSLAILLGLSTQEVGSVYPKLIEVVLNLFEKAQAQTTLFLQKKTG
;
A
#
# COMPACT_ATOMS: atom_id res chain seq x y z
N MET A 1 19.18 27.02 11.38
CA MET A 1 18.76 26.59 10.04
C MET A 1 17.82 25.42 10.27
N ILE A 2 16.52 25.65 10.16
CA ILE A 2 15.50 24.61 10.34
C ILE A 2 15.65 23.66 9.15
N SER A 3 15.82 22.36 9.40
CA SER A 3 15.99 21.40 8.30
C SER A 3 14.69 21.31 7.48
N PHE A 4 14.78 21.01 6.19
CA PHE A 4 13.58 20.83 5.34
C PHE A 4 12.64 19.69 5.82
N ASP A 5 13.08 18.86 6.77
CA ASP A 5 12.27 17.84 7.42
C ASP A 5 11.39 18.41 8.54
N GLU A 6 11.76 19.55 9.14
CA GLU A 6 11.03 20.20 10.24
C GLU A 6 9.88 21.12 9.76
N LEU A 7 9.80 21.45 8.46
CA LEU A 7 8.74 22.31 7.88
C LEU A 7 7.58 21.51 7.25
N ARG A 8 7.52 20.19 7.44
CA ARG A 8 6.56 19.34 6.73
C ARG A 8 5.26 19.17 7.51
N LEU A 9 4.15 19.59 6.88
CA LEU A 9 2.80 19.43 7.40
C LEU A 9 2.32 17.98 7.50
N TYR A 10 2.87 17.07 6.67
CA TYR A 10 2.43 15.67 6.59
C TYR A 10 3.61 14.69 6.61
N HIS A 11 3.49 13.63 7.43
CA HIS A 11 4.41 12.50 7.45
C HIS A 11 4.40 11.75 6.11
N ARG A 12 5.57 11.23 5.71
CA ARG A 12 5.76 10.47 4.47
C ARG A 12 6.04 9.00 4.77
N PHE A 13 5.23 8.13 4.18
CA PHE A 13 5.45 6.68 4.24
C PHE A 13 6.31 6.25 3.07
N LYS A 14 7.38 5.48 3.34
CA LYS A 14 8.21 4.90 2.29
C LYS A 14 7.44 3.82 1.54
N ILE A 15 7.54 3.85 0.21
CA ILE A 15 6.95 2.87 -0.67
C ILE A 15 8.05 2.27 -1.53
N ASN A 16 8.27 0.97 -1.44
CA ASN A 16 9.36 0.31 -2.16
C ASN A 16 8.83 -0.84 -3.01
N ASN A 17 7.80 -0.58 -3.81
CA ASN A 17 7.20 -1.58 -4.68
C ASN A 17 6.53 -0.94 -5.91
N ASP A 18 7.08 -1.21 -7.09
CA ASP A 18 6.66 -0.62 -8.37
C ASP A 18 5.35 -1.19 -8.91
N ARG A 19 4.96 -2.38 -8.46
CA ARG A 19 3.69 -3.03 -8.80
C ARG A 19 2.55 -2.57 -7.89
N LEU A 20 2.88 -2.15 -6.67
CA LEU A 20 1.88 -1.71 -5.69
C LEU A 20 1.49 -0.24 -5.89
N CYS A 21 2.46 0.65 -6.14
CA CYS A 21 2.19 2.09 -6.21
C CYS A 21 3.04 2.78 -7.27
N PHE A 22 2.39 3.31 -8.30
CA PHE A 22 3.05 3.96 -9.41
C PHE A 22 2.15 5.06 -9.99
N ILE A 23 2.71 5.88 -10.87
CA ILE A 23 1.94 6.83 -11.65
C ILE A 23 1.94 6.44 -13.13
N SER A 24 0.86 6.75 -13.82
CA SER A 24 0.77 6.65 -15.27
C SER A 24 0.34 7.97 -15.89
N GLN A 25 0.71 8.16 -17.14
CA GLN A 25 0.26 9.27 -17.99
C GLN A 25 -0.15 8.69 -19.33
N SER A 26 -1.39 8.97 -19.74
CA SER A 26 -1.96 8.44 -20.99
C SER A 26 -1.85 6.91 -21.12
N GLY A 27 -2.01 6.19 -20.00
CA GLY A 27 -1.94 4.73 -19.95
C GLY A 27 -0.53 4.13 -19.85
N THR A 28 0.52 4.96 -19.88
CA THR A 28 1.92 4.49 -19.76
C THR A 28 2.44 4.75 -18.36
N ASN A 29 3.07 3.76 -17.73
CA ASN A 29 3.70 3.93 -16.41
C ASN A 29 4.92 4.84 -16.52
N VAL A 30 4.97 5.89 -15.70
CA VAL A 30 5.98 6.96 -15.81
C VAL A 30 7.00 6.93 -14.67
N GLY A 31 6.59 6.48 -13.49
CA GLY A 31 7.44 6.49 -12.31
C GLY A 31 6.90 5.64 -11.18
N ILE A 32 7.81 5.20 -10.32
CA ILE A 32 7.53 4.39 -9.14
C ILE A 32 7.36 5.35 -7.96
N VAL A 33 6.28 5.18 -7.19
CA VAL A 33 6.12 5.97 -5.97
C VAL A 33 7.06 5.43 -4.90
N THR A 34 7.91 6.31 -4.38
CA THR A 34 8.91 5.99 -3.34
C THR A 34 8.53 6.50 -1.96
N GLU A 35 7.72 7.56 -1.91
CA GLU A 35 7.21 8.13 -0.68
C GLU A 35 5.80 8.66 -0.92
N LEU A 36 4.92 8.56 0.07
CA LEU A 36 3.53 9.03 -0.02
C LEU A 36 3.09 9.73 1.26
N SER A 37 2.31 10.80 1.11
CA SER A 37 1.61 11.53 2.16
C SER A 37 0.26 12.02 1.64
N TYR A 38 -0.57 12.61 2.52
CA TYR A 38 -1.79 13.30 2.08
C TYR A 38 -1.52 14.51 1.18
N GLY A 39 -0.35 15.15 1.31
CA GLY A 39 0.00 16.34 0.55
C GLY A 39 0.69 16.06 -0.79
N GLY A 40 1.29 14.89 -0.97
CA GLY A 40 2.09 14.61 -2.15
C GLY A 40 2.90 13.32 -2.06
N PHE A 41 3.76 13.11 -3.03
CA PHE A 41 4.54 11.89 -3.19
C PHE A 41 5.90 12.16 -3.86
N SER A 42 6.79 11.17 -3.75
CA SER A 42 8.11 11.17 -4.38
C SER A 42 8.18 10.07 -5.43
N LEU A 43 8.85 10.31 -6.55
CA LEU A 43 9.02 9.35 -7.63
C LEU A 43 10.48 8.94 -7.82
N ALA A 44 10.67 7.67 -8.16
CA ALA A 44 11.89 7.13 -8.74
C ALA A 44 11.63 6.66 -10.20
N PRO A 45 12.66 6.65 -11.05
CA PRO A 45 12.52 6.17 -12.42
C PRO A 45 12.22 4.67 -12.45
N ILE A 46 11.41 4.26 -13.41
CA ILE A 46 11.27 2.84 -13.76
C ILE A 46 12.59 2.41 -14.43
N PRO A 47 13.30 1.37 -13.95
CA PRO A 47 14.63 1.02 -14.46
C PRO A 47 14.69 0.77 -15.97
N THR A 48 13.62 0.25 -16.54
CA THR A 48 13.52 -0.06 -17.98
C THR A 48 13.18 1.16 -18.84
N GLN A 49 12.65 2.24 -18.25
CA GLN A 49 12.16 3.42 -18.97
C GLN A 49 12.41 4.75 -18.21
N PRO A 50 13.65 5.02 -17.75
CA PRO A 50 13.95 6.20 -16.92
C PRO A 50 13.65 7.55 -17.62
N GLN A 51 13.66 7.57 -18.96
CA GLN A 51 13.37 8.74 -19.76
C GLN A 51 11.95 9.28 -19.60
N LEU A 52 10.97 8.42 -19.30
CA LEU A 52 9.57 8.86 -19.16
C LEU A 52 9.40 9.78 -17.96
N LEU A 53 10.04 9.44 -16.84
CA LEU A 53 10.02 10.29 -15.65
C LEU A 53 10.66 11.66 -15.94
N ARG A 54 11.73 11.70 -16.74
CA ARG A 54 12.39 12.95 -17.15
C ARG A 54 11.48 13.80 -18.05
N GLN A 55 10.72 13.19 -18.95
CA GLN A 55 9.75 13.90 -19.78
C GLN A 55 8.66 14.57 -18.92
N LEU A 56 8.12 13.84 -17.94
CA LEU A 56 7.19 14.39 -16.95
C LEU A 56 7.86 15.53 -16.16
N ALA A 57 9.10 15.35 -15.73
CA ALA A 57 9.84 16.35 -14.97
C ALA A 57 10.01 17.68 -15.72
N ASN A 58 10.28 17.60 -17.03
CA ASN A 58 10.48 18.75 -17.91
C ASN A 58 9.15 19.43 -18.23
N ALA A 59 8.08 18.67 -18.42
CA ALA A 59 6.73 19.23 -18.60
C ALA A 59 6.21 19.95 -17.33
N SER A 60 6.83 19.72 -16.18
CA SER A 60 6.52 20.40 -14.91
C SER A 60 7.35 21.67 -14.66
N GLU A 61 8.27 22.04 -15.56
CA GLU A 61 9.14 23.20 -15.32
C GLU A 61 8.31 24.47 -15.12
N ASN A 62 8.75 25.33 -14.18
CA ASN A 62 8.07 26.57 -13.77
C ASN A 62 6.73 26.40 -13.02
N GLY A 63 6.52 25.28 -12.31
CA GLY A 63 5.33 25.09 -11.47
C GLY A 63 4.07 24.75 -12.28
N ALA A 64 4.24 24.26 -13.51
CA ALA A 64 3.13 23.82 -14.34
C ALA A 64 2.38 22.65 -13.68
N ILE A 65 1.05 22.78 -13.61
CA ILE A 65 0.17 21.73 -13.11
C ILE A 65 0.01 20.67 -14.19
N GLN A 66 0.28 19.42 -13.84
CA GLN A 66 0.11 18.28 -14.73
C GLN A 66 -1.00 17.37 -14.26
N THR A 67 -1.66 16.70 -15.20
CA THR A 67 -2.67 15.69 -14.87
C THR A 67 -2.10 14.30 -15.10
N ILE A 68 -2.14 13.46 -14.06
CA ILE A 68 -1.67 12.08 -14.09
C ILE A 68 -2.73 11.15 -13.52
N GLU A 69 -2.50 9.85 -13.63
CA GLU A 69 -3.26 8.84 -12.93
C GLU A 69 -2.36 8.20 -11.86
N PHE A 70 -2.78 8.28 -10.60
CA PHE A 70 -2.09 7.69 -9.46
C PHE A 70 -2.70 6.31 -9.20
N HIS A 71 -1.85 5.28 -9.14
CA HIS A 71 -2.28 3.89 -8.98
C HIS A 71 -1.85 3.36 -7.62
N PHE A 72 -2.76 2.64 -6.96
CA PHE A 72 -2.46 1.79 -5.82
C PHE A 72 -3.17 0.44 -5.99
N LEU A 73 -2.38 -0.62 -6.22
CA LEU A 73 -2.84 -1.96 -6.57
C LEU A 73 -3.82 -1.93 -7.76
N ASN A 74 -5.12 -2.14 -7.49
CA ASN A 74 -6.19 -2.26 -8.48
C ASN A 74 -7.09 -1.02 -8.53
N ARG A 75 -6.71 0.06 -7.85
CA ARG A 75 -7.43 1.33 -7.87
C ARG A 75 -6.55 2.41 -8.45
N SER A 76 -7.19 3.33 -9.14
CA SER A 76 -6.54 4.52 -9.64
C SER A 76 -7.36 5.77 -9.36
N VAL A 77 -6.69 6.91 -9.34
CA VAL A 77 -7.34 8.22 -9.27
C VAL A 77 -6.63 9.18 -10.21
N ARG A 78 -7.41 9.90 -11.02
CA ARG A 78 -6.89 10.99 -11.83
C ARG A 78 -6.65 12.19 -10.92
N CYS A 79 -5.45 12.75 -10.95
CA CYS A 79 -5.11 13.87 -10.09
C CYS A 79 -4.23 14.90 -10.80
N GLN A 80 -4.28 16.11 -10.29
CA GLN A 80 -3.43 17.21 -10.72
C GLN A 80 -2.27 17.38 -9.74
N ILE A 81 -1.06 17.46 -10.27
CA ILE A 81 0.18 17.48 -9.51
C ILE A 81 1.05 18.67 -9.92
N GLU A 82 1.81 19.18 -8.96
CA GLU A 82 2.80 20.23 -9.16
C GLU A 82 4.15 19.75 -8.65
N LYS A 83 5.20 19.89 -9.46
CA LYS A 83 6.57 19.54 -9.06
C LYS A 83 7.06 20.51 -8.00
N ARG A 84 7.55 20.00 -6.87
CA ARG A 84 8.06 20.81 -5.74
C ARG A 84 9.57 20.74 -5.59
N TYR A 85 10.18 19.60 -5.86
CA TYR A 85 11.64 19.47 -5.77
C TYR A 85 12.17 18.40 -6.72
N SER A 86 13.47 18.49 -6.99
CA SER A 86 14.23 17.56 -7.81
C SER A 86 15.63 17.45 -7.22
N GLU A 87 15.96 16.28 -6.66
CA GLU A 87 17.26 16.04 -6.04
C GLU A 87 17.67 14.58 -6.24
N ASN A 88 18.91 14.33 -6.67
CA ASN A 88 19.48 12.97 -6.79
C ASN A 88 18.56 11.97 -7.51
N GLU A 89 18.01 12.37 -8.66
CA GLU A 89 17.03 11.60 -9.47
C GLU A 89 15.67 11.31 -8.80
N LYS A 90 15.45 11.75 -7.56
CA LYS A 90 14.15 11.76 -6.91
C LYS A 90 13.40 13.04 -7.25
N LEU A 91 12.15 12.86 -7.67
CA LEU A 91 11.27 13.98 -7.99
C LEU A 91 10.11 14.02 -7.00
N GLY A 92 9.92 15.17 -6.35
CA GLY A 92 8.81 15.39 -5.44
C GLY A 92 7.67 16.15 -6.09
N TYR A 93 6.46 15.66 -5.88
CA TYR A 93 5.24 16.25 -6.40
C TYR A 93 4.24 16.49 -5.26
N GLN A 94 3.52 17.61 -5.34
CA GLN A 94 2.39 17.91 -4.47
C GLN A 94 1.09 17.65 -5.21
N PHE A 95 0.09 17.08 -4.52
CA PHE A 95 -1.28 17.08 -5.02
C PHE A 95 -1.85 18.49 -4.95
N THR A 96 -2.46 18.94 -6.04
CA THR A 96 -3.25 20.18 -6.01
C THR A 96 -4.61 19.88 -5.37
N HIS A 97 -4.97 20.65 -4.34
CA HIS A 97 -6.05 20.32 -3.40
C HIS A 97 -7.49 20.53 -3.93
N GLU A 98 -7.65 20.82 -5.23
CA GLU A 98 -8.97 21.08 -5.83
C GLU A 98 -9.81 19.80 -6.00
N HIS A 99 -9.21 18.61 -5.84
CA HIS A 99 -9.86 17.32 -6.11
C HIS A 99 -10.15 16.53 -4.82
N THR A 100 -11.37 16.63 -4.30
CA THR A 100 -11.86 15.82 -3.15
C THR A 100 -11.69 14.32 -3.35
N GLN A 101 -11.69 13.87 -4.61
CA GLN A 101 -11.47 12.47 -5.00
C GLN A 101 -10.09 11.93 -4.59
N VAL A 102 -9.05 12.75 -4.68
CA VAL A 102 -7.69 12.36 -4.28
C VAL A 102 -7.63 12.17 -2.78
N LEU A 103 -8.21 13.10 -2.01
CA LEU A 103 -8.26 12.97 -0.57
C LEU A 103 -9.06 11.73 -0.15
N SER A 104 -10.20 11.46 -0.79
CA SER A 104 -10.98 10.23 -0.55
C SER A 104 -10.17 8.97 -0.87
N PHE A 105 -9.46 8.96 -2.01
CA PHE A 105 -8.60 7.86 -2.41
C PHE A 105 -7.50 7.61 -1.38
N LEU A 106 -6.84 8.66 -0.89
CA LEU A 106 -5.77 8.56 0.10
C LEU A 106 -6.30 8.18 1.49
N LYS A 107 -7.49 8.66 1.88
CA LYS A 107 -8.16 8.26 3.13
C LYS A 107 -8.49 6.76 3.16
N ASP A 108 -8.68 6.13 2.01
CA ASP A 108 -8.91 4.68 1.92
C ASP A 108 -7.61 3.85 2.03
N ILE A 109 -6.42 4.47 1.99
CA ILE A 109 -5.12 3.77 1.88
C ILE A 109 -4.18 4.14 3.03
N ILE A 110 -3.94 5.43 3.25
CA ILE A 110 -2.94 5.91 4.21
C ILE A 110 -3.19 5.43 5.65
N PRO A 111 -4.45 5.37 6.15
CA PRO A 111 -4.69 4.84 7.50
C PRO A 111 -4.19 3.40 7.68
N TRP A 112 -4.30 2.57 6.65
CA TRP A 112 -3.81 1.18 6.69
C TRP A 112 -2.28 1.09 6.67
N ILE A 113 -1.61 1.96 5.90
CA ILE A 113 -0.15 2.09 5.94
C ILE A 113 0.31 2.55 7.33
N ARG A 114 -0.39 3.52 7.91
CA ARG A 114 -0.13 4.01 9.27
C ARG A 114 -0.30 2.91 10.32
N ALA A 115 -1.35 2.10 10.22
CA ALA A 115 -1.57 0.97 11.13
C ALA A 115 -0.41 -0.02 11.11
N GLY A 116 0.10 -0.38 9.92
CA GLY A 116 1.28 -1.23 9.80
C GLY A 116 2.54 -0.61 10.43
N ALA A 117 2.79 0.68 10.21
CA ALA A 117 3.92 1.37 10.82
C ALA A 117 3.83 1.45 12.35
N ALA A 118 2.61 1.60 12.88
CA ALA A 118 2.34 1.62 14.32
C ALA A 118 2.62 0.28 15.01
N ILE A 119 2.37 -0.85 14.34
CA ILE A 119 2.66 -2.19 14.89
C ILE A 119 4.15 -2.34 15.21
N ILE A 120 5.04 -2.04 14.25
CA ILE A 120 6.50 -2.13 14.47
C ILE A 120 6.96 -1.23 15.61
N TYR A 121 6.38 -0.03 15.71
CA TYR A 121 6.72 0.90 16.77
C TYR A 121 6.32 0.35 18.16
N LEU A 122 5.12 -0.21 18.27
CA LEU A 122 4.63 -0.81 19.52
C LEU A 122 5.42 -2.07 19.90
N GLU A 123 5.69 -2.97 18.94
CA GLU A 123 6.53 -4.16 19.16
C GLU A 123 7.93 -3.76 19.69
N LYS A 124 8.50 -2.69 19.14
CA LYS A 124 9.79 -2.16 19.60
C LYS A 124 9.70 -1.61 21.02
N LEU A 125 8.70 -0.77 21.34
CA LEU A 125 8.53 -0.22 22.69
C LEU A 125 8.33 -1.33 23.72
N GLU A 126 7.53 -2.35 23.40
CA GLU A 126 7.31 -3.50 24.25
C GLU A 126 8.62 -4.27 24.51
N SER A 127 9.44 -4.48 23.47
CA SER A 127 10.75 -5.12 23.61
C SER A 127 11.75 -4.31 24.46
N GLU A 128 11.57 -2.99 24.53
CA GLU A 128 12.39 -2.07 25.30
C GLU A 128 11.80 -1.79 26.71
N GLY A 129 10.64 -2.37 27.05
CA GLY A 129 10.01 -2.27 28.35
C GLY A 129 9.30 -0.93 28.63
N PHE A 130 8.96 -0.17 27.59
CA PHE A 130 8.22 1.09 27.71
C PHE A 130 6.71 0.89 27.65
N GLU A 131 5.94 1.79 28.28
CA GLU A 131 4.48 1.82 28.16
C GLU A 131 4.04 2.36 26.79
N ASN A 132 2.95 1.77 26.27
CA ASN A 132 2.49 1.88 24.89
C ASN A 132 1.78 3.20 24.58
N GLU A 133 2.52 4.24 24.20
CA GLU A 133 1.93 5.44 23.59
C GLU A 133 2.41 5.61 22.15
N LEU A 134 1.46 5.71 21.22
CA LEU A 134 1.78 6.02 19.83
C LEU A 134 2.12 7.50 19.68
N PRO A 135 3.16 7.85 18.92
CA PRO A 135 3.43 9.24 18.56
C PRO A 135 2.19 9.89 17.92
N ASP A 136 1.98 11.19 18.14
CA ASP A 136 0.82 11.94 17.62
C ASP A 136 0.60 11.75 16.10
N TYR A 137 1.69 11.59 15.34
CA TYR A 137 1.60 11.38 13.89
C TYR A 137 1.21 9.95 13.47
N LEU A 138 1.33 8.97 14.38
CA LEU A 138 0.82 7.60 14.25
C LEU A 138 -0.52 7.39 14.95
N SER A 139 -0.91 8.32 15.83
CA SER A 139 -2.23 8.33 16.45
C SER A 139 -3.34 8.35 15.39
N PHE A 140 -4.38 7.58 15.66
CA PHE A 140 -5.52 7.37 14.78
C PHE A 140 -6.81 7.83 15.47
N GLU A 141 -7.79 8.30 14.69
CA GLU A 141 -9.18 8.48 15.18
C GLU A 141 -9.80 7.08 15.40
N GLY A 142 -9.38 6.42 16.48
CA GLY A 142 -9.76 5.06 16.82
C GLY A 142 -8.84 3.99 16.23
N PRO A 143 -8.62 2.87 16.94
CA PRO A 143 -7.74 1.81 16.50
C PRO A 143 -8.27 1.14 15.23
N ILE A 144 -7.41 0.98 14.24
CA ILE A 144 -7.55 -0.09 13.26
C ILE A 144 -6.97 -1.32 13.93
N PRO A 145 -7.79 -2.25 14.47
CA PRO A 145 -7.25 -3.44 15.09
C PRO A 145 -6.64 -4.29 13.97
N VAL A 146 -5.35 -4.53 14.06
CA VAL A 146 -4.59 -5.36 13.14
C VAL A 146 -3.84 -6.41 13.94
N GLU A 147 -3.89 -7.65 13.51
CA GLU A 147 -3.17 -8.76 14.10
C GLU A 147 -2.40 -9.49 13.01
N VAL A 148 -1.15 -9.83 13.28
CA VAL A 148 -0.29 -10.54 12.34
C VAL A 148 0.31 -11.76 13.01
N ASP A 149 0.01 -12.92 12.46
CA ASP A 149 0.47 -14.22 12.98
C ASP A 149 1.37 -14.90 11.95
N TRP A 150 2.65 -15.09 12.30
CA TRP A 150 3.69 -15.68 11.46
C TRP A 150 3.87 -17.17 11.76
N ASN A 151 3.19 -18.04 11.01
CA ASN A 151 3.18 -19.48 11.24
C ASN A 151 4.19 -20.25 10.39
N GLY A 152 5.37 -20.54 10.92
CA GLY A 152 6.35 -21.43 10.30
C GLY A 152 6.77 -21.01 8.88
N LEU A 153 7.74 -21.73 8.32
CA LEU A 153 8.17 -21.53 6.93
C LEU A 153 7.63 -22.65 6.06
N ASP A 154 7.23 -22.32 4.84
CA ASP A 154 6.96 -23.34 3.83
C ASP A 154 8.26 -23.91 3.24
N SER A 155 8.10 -24.82 2.27
CA SER A 155 9.21 -25.48 1.57
C SER A 155 10.12 -24.52 0.79
N GLN A 156 9.76 -23.24 0.65
CA GLN A 156 10.54 -22.19 -0.01
C GLN A 156 11.16 -21.21 1.00
N GLY A 157 11.05 -21.48 2.30
CA GLY A 157 11.56 -20.60 3.35
C GLY A 157 10.76 -19.31 3.51
N LEU A 158 9.48 -19.31 3.10
CA LEU A 158 8.59 -18.16 3.21
C LEU A 158 7.57 -18.36 4.32
N ALA A 159 7.38 -17.35 5.16
CA ALA A 159 6.45 -17.42 6.28
C ALA A 159 5.00 -17.63 5.79
N ASN A 160 4.29 -18.62 6.35
CA ASN A 160 2.84 -18.55 6.30
C ASN A 160 2.40 -17.43 7.23
N PHE A 161 1.30 -16.77 6.89
CA PHE A 161 0.82 -15.69 7.72
C PHE A 161 -0.68 -15.54 7.67
N ASN A 162 -1.22 -15.01 8.75
CA ASN A 162 -2.55 -14.45 8.81
C ASN A 162 -2.40 -12.97 9.18
N LEU A 163 -2.98 -12.09 8.36
CA LEU A 163 -3.10 -10.68 8.64
C LEU A 163 -4.58 -10.36 8.76
N SER A 164 -5.02 -10.15 9.99
CA SER A 164 -6.42 -9.87 10.32
C SER A 164 -6.59 -8.40 10.61
N PHE A 165 -7.71 -7.82 10.17
CA PHE A 165 -8.08 -6.46 10.52
C PHE A 165 -9.59 -6.30 10.66
N ARG A 166 -10.05 -5.30 11.41
CA ARG A 166 -11.48 -5.01 11.58
C ARG A 166 -11.87 -3.68 10.96
N GLN A 167 -12.99 -3.66 10.25
CA GLN A 167 -13.62 -2.44 9.73
C GLN A 167 -15.14 -2.59 9.86
N ASP A 168 -15.82 -1.56 10.37
CA ASP A 168 -17.29 -1.54 10.52
C ASP A 168 -17.86 -2.77 11.25
N LYS A 169 -17.18 -3.18 12.33
CA LYS A 169 -17.45 -4.38 13.14
C LYS A 169 -17.21 -5.72 12.44
N VAL A 170 -16.83 -5.74 11.16
CA VAL A 170 -16.49 -6.92 10.36
C VAL A 170 -15.00 -7.23 10.49
N THR A 171 -14.68 -8.49 10.73
CA THR A 171 -13.29 -8.98 10.72
C THR A 171 -12.98 -9.51 9.33
N PHE A 172 -11.86 -9.07 8.79
CA PHE A 172 -11.29 -9.47 7.51
C PHE A 172 -9.93 -10.10 7.75
N GLN A 173 -9.52 -11.05 6.91
CA GLN A 173 -8.21 -11.68 7.00
C GLN A 173 -7.64 -11.95 5.62
N LEU A 174 -6.37 -11.59 5.42
CA LEU A 174 -5.54 -12.12 4.35
C LEU A 174 -4.68 -13.25 4.93
N SER A 175 -4.81 -14.44 4.35
CA SER A 175 -4.05 -15.62 4.75
C SER A 175 -3.16 -16.09 3.60
N ARG A 176 -1.89 -16.33 3.89
CA ARG A 176 -1.00 -17.10 3.02
C ARG A 176 -0.72 -18.44 3.68
N LYS A 177 -1.06 -19.53 3.00
CA LYS A 177 -0.77 -20.90 3.45
C LYS A 177 -0.34 -21.77 2.28
N ASN A 178 0.80 -22.45 2.38
CA ASN A 178 1.27 -23.41 1.37
C ASN A 178 1.22 -22.87 -0.08
N ASN A 179 1.75 -21.66 -0.31
CA ASN A 179 1.71 -20.98 -1.62
C ASN A 179 0.31 -20.72 -2.18
N GLN A 180 -0.71 -20.65 -1.32
CA GLN A 180 -2.03 -20.17 -1.66
C GLN A 180 -2.33 -18.89 -0.88
N LEU A 181 -3.01 -17.96 -1.57
CA LEU A 181 -3.54 -16.76 -0.98
C LEU A 181 -5.05 -16.96 -0.78
N LEU A 182 -5.54 -16.60 0.39
CA LEU A 182 -6.96 -16.68 0.75
C LEU A 182 -7.36 -15.37 1.41
N THR A 183 -8.55 -14.90 1.08
CA THR A 183 -9.19 -13.79 1.77
C THR A 183 -10.41 -14.32 2.51
N LEU A 184 -10.60 -13.89 3.77
CA LEU A 184 -11.68 -14.33 4.63
C LEU A 184 -12.39 -13.16 5.29
N HIS A 185 -13.66 -13.34 5.62
CA HIS A 185 -14.43 -12.39 6.41
C HIS A 185 -15.51 -13.10 7.23
N ASN A 186 -15.95 -12.49 8.33
CA ASN A 186 -16.94 -13.08 9.23
C ASN A 186 -18.41 -12.72 8.89
N VAL A 187 -18.67 -12.04 7.77
CA VAL A 187 -20.05 -11.65 7.38
C VAL A 187 -20.50 -12.36 6.11
N TRP A 188 -21.42 -13.32 6.22
CA TRP A 188 -22.13 -13.86 5.06
C TRP A 188 -23.35 -12.98 4.71
N PRO A 189 -23.86 -12.99 3.45
CA PRO A 189 -25.17 -12.42 3.15
C PRO A 189 -26.24 -12.99 4.09
N GLY A 190 -26.85 -12.15 4.93
CA GLY A 190 -27.84 -12.56 5.93
C GLY A 190 -27.40 -12.55 7.39
N GLY A 191 -26.16 -12.14 7.69
CA GLY A 191 -25.76 -11.56 8.99
C GLY A 191 -26.04 -12.39 10.24
N THR A 192 -25.09 -13.28 10.59
CA THR A 192 -24.45 -13.40 11.92
C THR A 192 -23.55 -14.63 11.88
N SER A 193 -22.23 -14.44 11.95
CA SER A 193 -21.28 -15.54 12.05
C SER A 193 -20.02 -15.02 12.74
N GLY A 194 -19.62 -15.63 13.85
CA GLY A 194 -18.35 -15.30 14.52
C GLY A 194 -17.13 -15.80 13.75
N ASP A 195 -17.32 -16.85 12.94
CA ASP A 195 -16.21 -17.52 12.25
C ASP A 195 -15.88 -16.85 10.92
N LEU A 196 -14.58 -16.74 10.65
CA LEU A 196 -14.03 -16.32 9.36
C LEU A 196 -14.32 -17.37 8.29
N ARG A 197 -14.88 -16.92 7.17
CA ARG A 197 -15.17 -17.76 6.01
C ARG A 197 -14.40 -17.29 4.79
N PRO A 198 -13.86 -18.19 3.96
CA PRO A 198 -13.23 -17.81 2.70
C PRO A 198 -14.22 -17.12 1.76
N THR A 199 -13.75 -16.10 1.06
CA THR A 199 -14.47 -15.46 -0.06
C THR A 199 -14.47 -16.37 -1.30
N GLN A 200 -15.38 -16.11 -2.26
CA GLN A 200 -15.48 -16.92 -3.50
C GLN A 200 -14.26 -16.79 -4.44
N GLY A 201 -13.40 -15.79 -4.19
CA GLY A 201 -12.13 -15.54 -4.87
C GLY A 201 -11.34 -14.51 -4.05
N ILE A 202 -10.20 -14.03 -4.54
CA ILE A 202 -9.43 -13.01 -3.80
C ILE A 202 -10.20 -11.70 -3.77
N ASP A 203 -10.63 -11.28 -2.58
CA ASP A 203 -11.30 -10.01 -2.37
C ASP A 203 -10.30 -8.86 -2.48
N SER A 204 -10.58 -7.94 -3.40
CA SER A 204 -9.67 -6.83 -3.70
C SER A 204 -9.56 -5.79 -2.60
N MET A 205 -10.60 -5.59 -1.79
CA MET A 205 -10.55 -4.69 -0.64
C MET A 205 -9.66 -5.30 0.44
N ILE A 206 -9.87 -6.58 0.75
CA ILE A 206 -9.07 -7.29 1.75
C ILE A 206 -7.60 -7.28 1.34
N LEU A 207 -7.31 -7.67 0.09
CA LEU A 207 -5.96 -7.66 -0.46
C LEU A 207 -5.31 -6.27 -0.38
N ARG A 208 -6.01 -5.23 -0.83
CA ARG A 208 -5.48 -3.86 -0.84
C ARG A 208 -5.14 -3.35 0.56
N ASN A 209 -6.06 -3.50 1.51
CA ASN A 209 -5.86 -3.01 2.87
C ASN A 209 -4.73 -3.80 3.56
N SER A 210 -4.66 -5.12 3.36
CA SER A 210 -3.56 -5.94 3.88
C SER A 210 -2.21 -5.58 3.26
N LEU A 211 -2.14 -5.32 1.95
CA LEU A 211 -0.90 -4.86 1.31
C LEU A 211 -0.49 -3.47 1.79
N ALA A 212 -1.43 -2.57 2.06
CA ALA A 212 -1.15 -1.28 2.68
C ALA A 212 -0.58 -1.45 4.11
N ILE A 213 -1.12 -2.36 4.92
CA ILE A 213 -0.56 -2.70 6.25
C ILE A 213 0.85 -3.28 6.11
N LEU A 214 1.06 -4.28 5.24
CA LEU A 214 2.38 -4.86 4.98
C LEU A 214 3.39 -3.81 4.51
N LEU A 215 2.93 -2.84 3.71
CA LEU A 215 3.74 -1.72 3.30
C LEU A 215 4.14 -0.85 4.50
N GLY A 216 3.20 -0.56 5.40
CA GLY A 216 3.47 0.11 6.68
C GLY A 216 4.54 -0.60 7.51
N LEU A 217 4.42 -1.92 7.66
CA LEU A 217 5.39 -2.77 8.36
C LEU A 217 6.79 -2.69 7.72
N SER A 218 6.87 -2.50 6.40
CA SER A 218 8.14 -2.41 5.67
C SER A 218 8.87 -1.07 5.79
N THR A 219 8.28 -0.04 6.42
CA THR A 219 8.80 1.33 6.38
C THR A 219 10.04 1.59 7.25
N GLN A 220 10.30 0.75 8.26
CA GLN A 220 11.26 1.05 9.34
C GLN A 220 12.54 0.18 9.34
N GLU A 221 12.54 -0.99 8.70
CA GLU A 221 13.65 -1.96 8.85
C GLU A 221 14.37 -2.34 7.55
N VAL A 222 15.65 -1.98 7.49
CA VAL A 222 16.60 -2.49 6.49
C VAL A 222 16.80 -3.99 6.73
N GLY A 223 16.41 -4.81 5.75
CA GLY A 223 16.48 -6.27 5.87
C GLY A 223 15.19 -6.94 6.35
N SER A 224 14.08 -6.20 6.51
CA SER A 224 12.79 -6.78 6.85
C SER A 224 12.30 -7.78 5.81
N VAL A 225 11.54 -8.78 6.27
CA VAL A 225 10.92 -9.80 5.41
C VAL A 225 9.71 -9.26 4.62
N TYR A 226 9.17 -8.10 5.02
CA TYR A 226 7.91 -7.56 4.51
C TYR A 226 7.94 -7.18 3.02
N PRO A 227 8.98 -6.52 2.46
CA PRO A 227 9.07 -6.28 1.03
C PRO A 227 9.02 -7.57 0.20
N LYS A 228 9.73 -8.61 0.64
CA LYS A 228 9.72 -9.92 -0.02
C LYS A 228 8.33 -10.56 0.07
N LEU A 229 7.65 -10.39 1.20
CA LEU A 229 6.30 -10.91 1.40
C LEU A 229 5.28 -10.20 0.50
N ILE A 230 5.36 -8.89 0.36
CA ILE A 230 4.53 -8.10 -0.58
C ILE A 230 4.68 -8.67 -1.99
N GLU A 231 5.91 -8.89 -2.46
CA GLU A 231 6.16 -9.49 -3.78
C GLU A 231 5.53 -10.88 -3.92
N VAL A 232 5.64 -11.72 -2.89
CA VAL A 232 5.03 -13.06 -2.90
C VAL A 232 3.51 -12.97 -2.98
N VAL A 233 2.89 -12.09 -2.19
CA VAL A 233 1.43 -11.88 -2.19
C VAL A 233 0.97 -11.41 -3.58
N LEU A 234 1.66 -10.44 -4.18
CA LEU A 234 1.36 -9.95 -5.53
C LEU A 234 1.50 -11.06 -6.58
N ASN A 235 2.55 -11.86 -6.52
CA ASN A 235 2.77 -12.99 -7.43
C ASN A 235 1.68 -14.06 -7.30
N LEU A 236 1.24 -14.38 -6.07
CA LEU A 236 0.15 -15.32 -5.84
C LEU A 236 -1.19 -14.78 -6.34
N PHE A 237 -1.43 -13.48 -6.16
CA PHE A 237 -2.62 -12.81 -6.66
C PHE A 237 -2.70 -12.86 -8.19
N GLU A 238 -1.63 -12.52 -8.90
CA GLU A 238 -1.59 -12.60 -10.37
C GLU A 238 -1.82 -14.03 -10.88
N LYS A 239 -1.21 -15.02 -10.22
CA LYS A 239 -1.44 -16.44 -10.55
C LYS A 239 -2.91 -16.81 -10.38
N ALA A 240 -3.55 -16.37 -9.30
CA ALA A 240 -4.96 -16.63 -9.06
C ALA A 240 -5.85 -15.98 -10.14
N GLN A 241 -5.57 -14.72 -10.51
CA GLN A 241 -6.30 -14.03 -11.58
C GLN A 241 -6.16 -14.73 -12.93
N ALA A 242 -4.95 -15.14 -13.30
CA ALA A 242 -4.69 -15.85 -14.57
C ALA A 242 -5.48 -17.17 -14.66
N GLN A 243 -5.57 -17.92 -13.56
CA GLN A 243 -6.36 -19.16 -13.49
C GLN A 243 -7.86 -18.91 -13.66
N THR A 244 -8.39 -17.83 -13.06
CA THR A 244 -9.81 -17.44 -13.23
C THR A 244 -10.11 -17.11 -14.70
N THR A 245 -9.24 -16.35 -15.37
CA THR A 245 -9.41 -15.98 -16.79
C THR A 245 -9.41 -17.21 -17.70
N LEU A 246 -8.48 -18.15 -17.49
CA LEU A 246 -8.41 -19.41 -18.26
C LEU A 246 -9.65 -20.29 -18.06
N PHE A 247 -10.19 -20.34 -16.85
CA PHE A 247 -11.41 -21.10 -16.56
C PHE A 247 -12.64 -20.53 -17.26
N LEU A 248 -12.77 -19.20 -17.30
CA LEU A 248 -13.87 -18.53 -18.01
C LEU A 248 -13.79 -18.76 -19.52
N GLN A 249 -12.59 -18.66 -20.11
CA GLN A 249 -12.40 -18.91 -21.55
C GLN A 249 -12.76 -20.34 -21.97
N LYS A 250 -12.48 -21.35 -21.13
CA LYS A 250 -12.83 -22.76 -21.38
C LYS A 250 -14.32 -23.08 -21.25
N LYS A 251 -15.11 -22.22 -20.59
CA LYS A 251 -16.57 -22.41 -20.49
C LYS A 251 -17.34 -21.77 -21.63
N THR A 252 -16.71 -20.85 -22.37
CA THR A 252 -17.33 -20.07 -23.44
C THR A 252 -16.91 -20.50 -24.85
N GLY A 253 -15.96 -21.43 -24.97
CA GLY A 253 -15.53 -22.04 -26.24
C GLY A 253 -15.88 -23.52 -26.26
#